data_AF-A0A0F9P703-F1
#
_entry.id   AF-A0A0F9P703-F1
#
_cell.length_a   1.000
_cell.length_b   1.000
_cell.length_c   1.000
_cell.angle_alpha   90.00
_cell.angle_beta   90.00
_cell.angle_gamma   90.00
#
_symmetry.space_group_name_H-M   'P 1'
#
loop_
_entity.id
_entity.type
_entity.pdbx_description
1 polymer ?
#
loop_
_entity_poly.entity_id
_entity_poly.type
_entity_poly.pdbx_seq_one_letter_code
_entity_poly.pdbx_strand_id
1 'polypeptide(L)' 'MPDEELNPGQKAKKANDEFHEAVQDVMLDEELEVTLKVQYASACDVAFRQMTVANDLIKEHYGTGD' A
#
# COMPACT_ATOMS: atom_id res chain seq x y z
N MET A 1 -28.75 -2.31 5.91
CA MET A 1 -27.77 -2.75 6.93
C MET A 1 -26.89 -1.53 7.17
N PRO A 2 -26.70 -1.05 8.41
CA PRO A 2 -25.85 0.10 8.62
C PRO A 2 -24.41 -0.31 8.28
N ASP A 3 -23.74 0.48 7.44
CA ASP A 3 -22.33 0.28 7.11
C ASP A 3 -21.55 0.22 8.42
N GLU A 4 -21.00 -0.95 8.74
CA GLU A 4 -20.19 -1.15 9.93
C GLU A 4 -18.98 -0.21 9.83
N GLU A 5 -18.93 0.81 10.68
CA GLU A 5 -17.88 1.82 10.61
C GLU A 5 -16.55 1.18 11.02
N LEU A 6 -15.72 0.87 10.02
CA LEU A 6 -14.43 0.21 10.21
C LEU A 6 -13.55 1.01 11.17
N ASN A 7 -12.93 0.33 12.12
CA ASN A 7 -11.92 0.96 12.97
C ASN A 7 -10.67 1.33 12.13
N PRO A 8 -9.80 2.24 12.62
CA PRO A 8 -8.65 2.71 11.84
C PRO A 8 -7.73 1.58 11.33
N GLY A 9 -7.51 0.54 12.13
CA GLY A 9 -6.69 -0.61 11.72
C GLY A 9 -7.32 -1.44 10.60
N GLN A 10 -8.65 -1.63 10.64
CA GLN A 10 -9.40 -2.30 9.58
C GLN A 10 -9.43 -1.48 8.29
N LYS A 11 -9.53 -0.15 8.39
CA LYS A 11 -9.44 0.77 7.25
C LYS A 11 -8.06 0.68 6.58
N ALA A 12 -6.99 0.71 7.38
CA ALA A 12 -5.62 0.58 6.89
C ALA A 12 -5.38 -0.78 6.22
N LYS A 13 -5.84 -1.88 6.83
CA LYS A 13 -5.75 -3.20 6.23
C LYS A 13 -6.49 -3.27 4.90
N LYS A 14 -7.75 -2.81 4.85
CA LYS A 14 -8.56 -2.80 3.64
C LYS A 14 -7.90 -2.02 2.50
N ALA A 15 -7.36 -0.83 2.80
CA ALA A 15 -6.64 -0.04 1.81
C ALA A 15 -5.37 -0.73 1.28
N ASN A 16 -4.67 -1.49 2.13
CA ASN A 16 -3.51 -2.27 1.71
C ASN A 16 -3.90 -3.47 0.84
N ASP A 17 -4.96 -4.18 1.20
CA ASP A 17 -5.50 -5.31 0.43
C ASP A 17 -5.96 -4.83 -0.97
N GLU A 18 -6.73 -3.74 -1.04
CA GLU A 18 -7.17 -3.12 -2.30
C GLU A 18 -5.99 -2.64 -3.16
N PHE A 19 -4.94 -2.09 -2.53
CA PHE A 19 -3.73 -1.69 -3.23
C PHE A 19 -2.99 -2.91 -3.81
N HIS A 20 -2.87 -3.99 -3.05
CA HIS A 20 -2.24 -5.24 -3.52
C HIS A 20 -3.00 -5.86 -4.70
N GLU A 21 -4.33 -5.88 -4.64
CA GLU A 21 -5.17 -6.36 -5.75
C GLU A 21 -4.96 -5.51 -7.01
N ALA A 22 -5.00 -4.18 -6.88
CA ALA A 22 -4.78 -3.28 -8.01
C ALA A 22 -3.39 -3.45 -8.67
N VAL A 23 -2.35 -3.67 -7.86
CA VAL A 23 -1.00 -3.96 -8.39
C VAL A 23 -0.97 -5.27 -9.15
N GLN A 24 -1.63 -6.32 -8.64
CA GLN A 24 -1.68 -7.61 -9.32
C GLN A 24 -2.42 -7.53 -10.65
N ASP A 25 -3.55 -6.82 -10.71
CA ASP A 25 -4.30 -6.64 -11.95
C ASP A 25 -3.44 -6.01 -13.05
N VAL A 26 -2.68 -4.97 -12.73
CA VAL A 26 -1.75 -4.31 -13.68
C VAL A 26 -0.61 -5.24 -14.11
N MET A 27 -0.10 -6.08 -13.21
CA MET A 27 0.98 -7.01 -13.54
C MET A 27 0.52 -8.18 -14.41
N LEU A 28 -0.72 -8.64 -14.21
CA LEU A 28 -1.32 -9.76 -14.93
C LEU A 28 -1.97 -9.37 -16.25
N ASP A 29 -2.18 -8.08 -16.51
CA ASP A 29 -2.73 -7.56 -17.77
C ASP A 29 -1.82 -7.92 -18.96
N GLU A 30 -2.26 -8.87 -19.81
CA GLU A 30 -1.51 -9.33 -20.98
C GLU A 30 -1.41 -8.28 -22.10
N GLU A 31 -2.28 -7.26 -22.10
CA GLU A 31 -2.28 -6.18 -23.09
C GLU A 31 -1.29 -5.07 -22.74
N LEU A 32 -0.83 -5.00 -21.48
CA LEU A 32 0.11 -3.98 -21.02
C LEU A 32 1.56 -4.37 -21.37
N GLU A 33 2.29 -3.43 -21.99
CA GLU A 33 3.71 -3.63 -22.28
C GLU A 33 4.54 -3.87 -21.01
N VAL A 34 5.50 -4.80 -21.10
CA VAL A 34 6.39 -5.16 -19.98
C VAL A 34 7.11 -3.94 -19.39
N THR A 35 7.53 -2.99 -20.24
CA THR A 35 8.21 -1.77 -19.79
C THR A 35 7.32 -0.92 -18.88
N LEU A 36 6.02 -0.81 -19.18
CA LEU A 36 5.07 -0.08 -18.35
C LEU A 36 4.83 -0.81 -17.02
N LYS A 37 4.74 -2.15 -17.04
CA LYS A 37 4.67 -2.95 -15.79
C LYS A 37 5.87 -2.68 -14.89
N VAL A 38 7.08 -2.67 -15.45
CA VAL A 38 8.30 -2.38 -14.68
C VAL A 38 8.29 -0.97 -14.09
N GLN A 39 7.87 0.04 -14.88
CA GLN A 39 7.75 1.42 -14.39
C GLN A 39 6.73 1.54 -13.25
N TYR A 40 5.58 0.89 -13.39
CA TYR A 40 4.54 0.87 -12.36
C TYR A 40 5.03 0.18 -11.07
N ALA A 41 5.68 -0.98 -11.18
CA ALA A 41 6.28 -1.67 -10.03
C ALA A 41 7.32 -0.79 -9.32
N SER A 42 8.16 -0.08 -10.08
CA SER A 42 9.15 0.84 -9.52
C SER A 42 8.51 2.02 -8.79
N ALA A 43 7.39 2.55 -9.29
CA ALA A 43 6.66 3.62 -8.61
C ALA A 43 6.05 3.13 -7.29
N CYS A 44 5.49 1.92 -7.27
CA CYS A 44 4.97 1.30 -6.05
C CYS A 44 6.06 1.12 -4.99
N ASP A 45 7.24 0.63 -5.39
CA ASP A 45 8.38 0.44 -4.47
C ASP A 45 8.82 1.77 -3.82
N VAL A 46 8.83 2.87 -4.56
CA VAL A 46 9.12 4.20 -3.99
C VAL A 46 8.07 4.60 -2.95
N ALA A 47 6.78 4.39 -3.25
CA ALA A 47 5.70 4.70 -2.32
C ALA A 47 5.81 3.88 -1.03
N PHE A 48 6.11 2.58 -1.13
CA PHE A 48 6.30 1.70 0.03
C PHE A 48 7.47 2.15 0.90
N ARG A 49 8.62 2.50 0.30
CA ARG A 49 9.76 3.02 1.07
C ARG A 49 9.40 4.29 1.83
N GLN A 50 8.65 5.21 1.22
CA GLN A 50 8.20 6.44 1.90
C GLN A 50 7.25 6.13 3.06
N MET A 51 6.36 5.14 2.92
CA MET A 51 5.52 4.69 4.02
C MET A 51 6.32 4.10 5.18
N THR A 52 7.37 3.31 4.90
CA THR A 52 8.27 2.79 5.94
C THR A 52 8.97 3.93 6.69
N VAL A 53 9.49 4.93 5.98
CA VAL A 53 10.09 6.12 6.61
C VAL A 53 9.08 6.85 7.48
N ALA A 54 7.85 7.04 7.01
CA ALA A 54 6.79 7.67 7.80
C ALA A 54 6.46 6.86 9.06
N ASN A 55 6.39 5.54 8.96
CA ASN A 55 6.20 4.64 10.10
C ASN A 55 7.34 4.76 11.13
N ASP A 56 8.59 4.79 10.68
CA ASP A 56 9.75 4.91 11.57
C ASP A 56 9.76 6.27 12.29
N LEU A 57 9.44 7.37 11.57
CA LEU A 57 9.28 8.71 12.15
C LEU A 57 8.16 8.75 13.20
N ILE A 58 7.03 8.09 12.95
CA ILE A 58 5.92 8.00 13.91
C ILE A 58 6.36 7.21 15.16
N LYS A 59 7.05 6.08 14.99
CA LYS A 59 7.56 5.29 16.11
C LYS A 59 8.56 6.08 16.96
N GLU A 60 9.48 6.81 16.32
CA GLU A 60 10.44 7.68 16.99
C GLU A 60 9.74 8.83 17.74
N HIS A 61 8.76 9.46 17.11
CA HIS A 61 8.07 10.63 17.68
C HIS A 61 7.12 10.27 18.84
N TYR A 62 6.41 9.15 18.74
CA TYR A 62 5.42 8.72 19.73
C TYR A 62 5.93 7.68 20.71
N GLY A 63 7.19 7.25 20.58
CA GLY A 63 7.87 6.45 21.59
C GLY A 63 7.14 5.16 21.96
N THR A 64 6.51 4.47 20.99
CA THR A 64 6.21 3.05 21.18
C THR A 64 7.52 2.29 21.04
N GLY A 65 8.31 2.32 22.11
CA GLY A 65 9.31 1.28 22.36
C GLY A 65 8.60 -0.07 22.39
N ASP A 66 9.28 -1.08 21.85
CA ASP A 66 8.86 -2.50 21.87
C ASP A 66 8.31 -2.95 23.23
#